data_AF-A0A173LNP7-F1
#
_entry.id   AF-A0A173LNP7-F1
#
_cell.length_a   1.000
_cell.length_b   1.000
_cell.length_c   1.000
_cell.angle_alpha   90.00
_cell.angle_beta   90.00
_cell.angle_gamma   90.00
#
_symmetry.space_group_name_H-M   'P 1'
#
loop_
_entity.id
_entity.type
_entity.pdbx_description
1 polymer ?
#
loop_
_entity_poly.entity_id
_entity_poly.type
_entity_poly.pdbx_seq_one_letter_code
_entity_poly.pdbx_strand_id
1 'polypeptide(L)'
;MGYTRRGRFVVLSTVGLLASGVAGVATAQNGINISTGSALATANLEGLRATSAEIIPAHGPFGDDQAPSAMVRLGDATIANACVLLSTVDVPIIGEVTLVGHLAGEGGLKAQNLVIDATDISGALTLDGAQIGAGLTSPDERTNSGGIAVVGNVLDSPTLEVDVLGLTADKLTTGGIRLEAQRGPGSC
;
A
#
# COMPACT_ATOMS: atom_id res chain seq x y z
N MET A 1 -30.29 -32.91 23.07
CA MET A 1 -28.98 -32.31 23.45
C MET A 1 -28.05 -32.43 22.26
N GLY A 2 -27.47 -31.32 21.80
CA GLY A 2 -26.55 -31.32 20.66
C GLY A 2 -25.99 -29.92 20.41
N TYR A 3 -25.26 -29.38 21.39
CA TYR A 3 -24.58 -28.09 21.28
C TYR A 3 -23.44 -28.19 20.26
N THR A 4 -23.62 -27.63 19.07
CA THR A 4 -22.52 -27.33 18.15
C THR A 4 -21.64 -26.25 18.78
N ARG A 5 -20.40 -26.65 19.12
CA ARG A 5 -19.43 -25.83 19.85
C ARG A 5 -19.00 -24.63 19.01
N ARG A 6 -19.58 -23.46 19.31
CA ARG A 6 -19.29 -22.13 18.73
C ARG A 6 -17.80 -21.71 18.74
N GLY A 7 -16.95 -22.38 19.51
CA GLY A 7 -15.53 -22.05 19.62
C GLY A 7 -14.67 -22.40 18.40
N ARG A 8 -15.09 -23.32 17.53
CA ARG A 8 -14.27 -23.73 16.36
C ARG A 8 -14.45 -22.87 15.11
N PHE A 9 -15.54 -22.10 15.03
CA PHE A 9 -15.76 -21.20 13.90
C PHE A 9 -14.96 -19.90 14.02
N VAL A 10 -14.77 -19.41 15.25
CA VAL A 10 -13.98 -18.19 15.51
C VAL A 10 -12.48 -18.42 15.28
N VAL A 11 -11.97 -19.62 15.61
CA VAL A 11 -10.54 -19.94 15.44
C VAL A 11 -10.12 -20.00 13.96
N LEU A 12 -11.03 -20.36 13.06
CA LEU A 12 -10.76 -20.34 11.62
C LEU A 12 -10.82 -18.92 11.03
N SER A 13 -11.58 -18.01 11.64
CA SER A 13 -11.61 -16.59 11.23
C SER A 13 -10.41 -15.79 11.74
N THR A 14 -9.74 -16.20 12.82
CA THR A 14 -8.59 -15.48 13.38
C THR A 14 -7.24 -15.84 12.75
N VAL A 15 -7.11 -17.03 12.15
CA VAL A 15 -5.86 -17.42 11.45
C VAL A 15 -5.77 -16.79 10.05
N GLY A 16 -6.90 -16.38 9.46
CA GLY A 16 -6.92 -15.73 8.15
C GLY A 16 -6.54 -14.25 8.13
N LEU A 17 -6.52 -13.57 9.29
CA LEU A 17 -6.31 -12.11 9.36
C LEU A 17 -4.93 -11.67 9.86
N LEU A 18 -4.02 -12.60 10.14
CA LEU A 18 -2.64 -12.28 10.53
C LEU A 18 -1.64 -12.33 9.36
N ALA A 19 -2.13 -12.46 8.13
CA ALA A 19 -1.29 -12.56 6.92
C ALA A 19 -1.51 -11.43 5.91
N SER A 20 -2.25 -10.37 6.23
CA SER A 20 -2.40 -9.21 5.35
C SER A 20 -1.30 -8.16 5.59
N GLY A 21 -0.06 -8.62 5.74
CA GLY A 21 1.14 -7.80 5.79
C GLY A 21 2.17 -8.18 4.73
N VAL A 22 1.84 -9.14 3.86
CA VAL A 22 2.74 -9.58 2.79
C VAL A 22 1.92 -9.60 1.50
N ALA A 23 1.84 -8.46 0.81
CA ALA A 23 1.50 -8.48 -0.60
C ALA A 23 2.68 -9.12 -1.33
N GLY A 24 2.67 -10.45 -1.33
CA GLY A 24 3.66 -11.32 -1.95
C GLY A 24 2.92 -12.56 -2.42
N VAL A 25 2.14 -12.42 -3.49
CA VAL A 25 1.57 -13.59 -4.17
C VAL A 25 2.50 -13.93 -5.33
N ALA A 26 3.63 -14.55 -5.01
CA ALA A 26 4.42 -15.25 -6.00
C ALA A 26 4.18 -16.76 -5.85
N THR A 27 3.50 -17.31 -6.85
CA THR A 27 3.53 -18.72 -7.30
C THR A 27 2.71 -19.77 -6.53
N ALA A 28 1.50 -20.04 -7.03
CA ALA A 28 0.92 -21.37 -6.99
C ALA A 28 1.30 -22.09 -8.30
N GLN A 29 2.19 -23.06 -8.15
CA GLN A 29 2.69 -24.02 -9.14
C GLN A 29 1.71 -24.30 -10.30
N ASN A 30 2.15 -23.96 -11.52
CA ASN A 30 1.51 -24.12 -12.84
C ASN A 30 0.77 -22.88 -13.40
N GLY A 31 1.53 -22.03 -14.12
CA GLY A 31 1.01 -21.42 -15.35
C GLY A 31 0.64 -19.93 -15.34
N ILE A 32 0.84 -19.18 -14.26
CA ILE A 32 0.62 -17.72 -14.29
C ILE A 32 1.97 -17.01 -14.14
N ASN A 33 2.41 -16.45 -15.26
CA ASN A 33 3.58 -15.63 -15.41
C ASN A 33 3.28 -14.23 -14.83
N ILE A 34 3.48 -14.02 -13.52
CA ILE A 34 3.58 -12.67 -12.98
C ILE A 34 5.06 -12.30 -13.07
N SER A 35 5.43 -11.81 -14.24
CA SER A 35 6.78 -11.44 -14.61
C SER A 35 6.92 -9.93 -14.59
N THR A 36 8.11 -9.51 -14.18
CA THR A 36 8.75 -8.19 -14.31
C THR A 36 8.21 -7.09 -13.42
N GLY A 37 8.80 -6.91 -12.23
CA GLY A 37 9.13 -5.61 -11.61
C GLY A 37 8.09 -4.49 -11.64
N SER A 38 6.81 -4.82 -11.78
CA SER A 38 5.70 -3.89 -11.98
C SER A 38 4.94 -3.75 -10.66
N ALA A 39 4.34 -2.58 -10.46
CA ALA A 39 3.58 -2.26 -9.26
C ALA A 39 2.64 -3.41 -8.86
N LEU A 40 2.67 -3.77 -7.56
CA LEU A 40 1.84 -4.85 -7.02
C LEU A 40 0.37 -4.42 -6.92
N ALA A 41 0.14 -3.12 -6.80
CA ALA A 41 -1.18 -2.53 -6.74
C ALA A 41 -1.13 -1.07 -7.19
N THR A 42 -2.25 -0.57 -7.70
CA THR A 42 -2.49 0.87 -7.88
C THR A 42 -3.46 1.32 -6.79
N ALA A 43 -3.10 2.36 -6.05
CA ALA A 43 -3.88 2.89 -4.94
C ALA A 43 -4.30 4.34 -5.23
N ASN A 44 -5.61 4.58 -5.20
CA ASN A 44 -6.21 5.90 -5.22
C ASN A 44 -6.55 6.33 -3.79
N LEU A 45 -5.86 7.36 -3.30
CA LEU A 45 -6.01 7.91 -1.96
C LEU A 45 -6.71 9.27 -2.06
N GLU A 46 -7.78 9.44 -1.31
CA GLU A 46 -8.51 10.70 -1.19
C GLU A 46 -8.32 11.31 0.20
N GLY A 47 -8.12 12.62 0.25
CA GLY A 47 -7.97 13.38 1.50
C GLY A 47 -6.81 12.87 2.35
N LEU A 48 -5.66 12.60 1.73
CA LEU A 48 -4.45 12.22 2.45
C LEU A 48 -3.89 13.45 3.18
N ARG A 49 -3.68 13.29 4.48
CA ARG A 49 -3.00 14.27 5.31
C ARG A 49 -2.01 13.59 6.24
N ALA A 50 -0.78 14.09 6.31
CA ALA A 50 0.24 13.56 7.21
C ALA A 50 0.95 14.66 8.01
N THR A 51 1.37 14.34 9.24
CA THR A 51 2.09 15.25 10.15
C THR A 51 3.58 15.40 9.85
N SER A 52 4.07 14.66 8.86
CA SER A 52 5.40 14.78 8.28
C SER A 52 5.41 13.98 7.00
N ALA A 53 6.25 14.38 6.05
CA ALA A 53 6.50 13.62 4.85
C ALA A 53 7.98 13.69 4.49
N GLU A 54 8.53 12.55 4.09
CA GLU A 54 9.88 12.41 3.55
C GLU A 54 9.78 11.51 2.32
N ILE A 55 10.14 12.04 1.15
CA ILE A 55 10.16 11.33 -0.12
C ILE A 55 11.62 11.10 -0.50
N ILE A 56 11.99 9.82 -0.62
CA ILE A 56 13.38 9.37 -0.77
C ILE A 56 13.49 8.52 -2.03
N PRO A 57 14.43 8.82 -2.94
CA PRO A 57 14.81 7.88 -3.99
C PRO A 57 15.39 6.61 -3.37
N ALA A 58 14.83 5.46 -3.71
CA ALA A 58 15.23 4.16 -3.15
C ALA A 58 15.28 3.08 -4.24
N HIS A 59 15.94 1.97 -3.95
CA HIS A 59 15.84 0.75 -4.75
C HIS A 59 14.63 -0.08 -4.32
N GLY A 60 14.05 -0.89 -5.20
CA GLY A 60 12.80 -1.62 -4.97
C GLY A 60 12.81 -2.55 -3.74
N PRO A 61 11.63 -2.85 -3.14
CA PRO A 61 11.52 -3.82 -2.07
C PRO A 61 11.67 -5.26 -2.62
N PHE A 62 11.93 -6.22 -1.74
CA PHE A 62 11.84 -7.67 -2.02
C PHE A 62 12.85 -8.26 -3.02
N GLY A 63 14.10 -7.77 -3.01
CA GLY A 63 15.21 -8.40 -3.74
C GLY A 63 15.29 -8.05 -5.23
N ASP A 64 14.45 -7.12 -5.68
CA ASP A 64 14.63 -6.43 -6.97
C ASP A 64 15.43 -5.14 -6.74
N ASP A 65 16.66 -5.30 -6.21
CA ASP A 65 17.55 -4.22 -5.75
C ASP A 65 17.98 -3.25 -6.87
N GLN A 66 17.54 -3.50 -8.10
CA GLN A 66 17.83 -2.68 -9.28
C GLN A 66 16.62 -1.88 -9.78
N ALA A 67 15.40 -2.16 -9.32
CA ALA A 67 14.23 -1.41 -9.71
C ALA A 67 14.22 0.00 -9.06
N PRO A 68 14.07 1.09 -9.82
CA PRO A 68 13.92 2.42 -9.24
C PRO A 68 12.59 2.51 -8.49
N SER A 69 12.63 3.04 -7.28
CA SER A 69 11.44 3.29 -6.47
C SER A 69 11.55 4.62 -5.73
N ALA A 70 10.40 5.16 -5.34
CA ALA A 70 10.30 6.24 -4.37
C ALA A 70 9.78 5.64 -3.05
N MET A 71 10.57 5.78 -1.99
CA MET A 71 10.12 5.49 -0.64
C MET A 71 9.54 6.77 -0.05
N VAL A 72 8.25 6.74 0.28
CA VAL A 72 7.55 7.84 0.94
C VAL A 72 7.28 7.44 2.38
N ARG A 73 7.90 8.17 3.31
CA ARG A 73 7.68 8.02 4.75
C ARG A 73 6.77 9.14 5.23
N LEU A 74 5.67 8.75 5.83
CA LEU A 74 4.68 9.63 6.42
C LEU A 74 4.63 9.36 7.92
N GLY A 75 4.52 10.40 8.73
CA GLY A 75 4.35 10.28 10.18
C GLY A 75 2.96 9.73 10.55
N ASP A 76 2.17 10.52 11.27
CA ASP A 76 0.75 10.21 11.49
C ASP A 76 -0.02 10.61 10.22
N ALA A 77 -0.47 9.62 9.47
CA ALA A 77 -1.23 9.80 8.24
C ALA A 77 -2.72 9.49 8.46
N THR A 78 -3.58 10.35 7.94
CA THR A 78 -5.02 10.14 7.82
C THR A 78 -5.40 10.18 6.36
N ILE A 79 -6.14 9.19 5.89
CA ILE A 79 -6.65 9.10 4.52
C ILE A 79 -8.17 8.96 4.63
N ALA A 80 -8.92 9.81 3.93
CA ALA A 80 -10.38 9.80 4.02
C ALA A 80 -10.95 8.53 3.38
N ASN A 81 -10.52 8.24 2.15
CA ASN A 81 -10.84 7.01 1.43
C ASN A 81 -9.59 6.49 0.74
N ALA A 82 -9.40 5.17 0.74
CA ALA A 82 -8.42 4.53 -0.12
C ALA A 82 -9.10 3.45 -0.96
N CYS A 83 -8.85 3.47 -2.26
CA CYS A 83 -9.24 2.41 -3.17
C CYS A 83 -7.98 1.78 -3.75
N VAL A 84 -7.83 0.46 -3.61
CA VAL A 84 -6.63 -0.27 -4.01
C VAL A 84 -7.02 -1.33 -5.02
N LEU A 85 -6.49 -1.25 -6.23
CA LEU A 85 -6.56 -2.31 -7.23
C LEU A 85 -5.33 -3.19 -7.07
N LEU A 86 -5.52 -4.44 -6.66
CA LEU A 86 -4.43 -5.42 -6.64
C LEU A 86 -4.28 -6.06 -8.01
N SER A 87 -3.09 -6.64 -8.26
CA SER A 87 -2.77 -7.28 -9.54
C SER A 87 -3.89 -8.17 -10.06
N THR A 88 -4.16 -7.99 -11.34
CA THR A 88 -5.11 -8.78 -12.10
C THR A 88 -4.58 -10.20 -12.33
N VAL A 89 -5.43 -11.19 -12.14
CA VAL A 89 -5.13 -12.60 -12.39
C VAL A 89 -6.06 -13.13 -13.47
N ASP A 90 -5.51 -13.82 -14.47
CA ASP A 90 -6.31 -14.54 -15.46
C ASP A 90 -6.78 -15.87 -14.87
N VAL A 91 -8.10 -16.01 -14.69
CA VAL A 91 -8.70 -17.21 -14.11
C VAL A 91 -9.29 -18.07 -15.23
N PRO A 92 -8.91 -19.35 -15.36
CA PRO A 92 -9.45 -20.22 -16.41
C PRO A 92 -10.98 -20.19 -16.43
N ILE A 93 -11.58 -20.06 -17.63
CA ILE A 93 -13.03 -19.97 -17.89
C ILE A 93 -13.66 -18.62 -17.51
N ILE A 94 -13.16 -17.96 -16.47
CA ILE A 94 -13.70 -16.67 -15.99
C ILE A 94 -13.03 -15.49 -16.73
N GLY A 95 -11.79 -15.66 -17.19
CA GLY A 95 -10.99 -14.60 -17.79
C GLY A 95 -10.36 -13.73 -16.71
N GLU A 96 -10.05 -12.50 -17.08
CA GLU A 96 -9.40 -11.51 -16.24
C GLU A 96 -10.22 -11.19 -14.96
N VAL A 97 -9.58 -11.26 -13.79
CA VAL A 97 -10.17 -10.89 -12.50
C VAL A 97 -9.23 -9.98 -11.72
N THR A 98 -9.74 -8.83 -11.29
CA THR A 98 -9.04 -7.86 -10.44
C THR A 98 -9.64 -7.88 -9.04
N LEU A 99 -8.79 -7.89 -8.01
CA LEU A 99 -9.25 -7.69 -6.63
C LEU A 99 -9.23 -6.19 -6.32
N VAL A 100 -10.35 -5.64 -5.90
CA VAL A 100 -10.49 -4.22 -5.53
C VAL A 100 -10.78 -4.13 -4.03
N GLY A 101 -9.96 -3.36 -3.34
CA GLY A 101 -10.11 -3.06 -1.92
C GLY A 101 -10.55 -1.62 -1.69
N HIS A 102 -11.72 -1.44 -1.09
CA HIS A 102 -12.19 -0.13 -0.64
C HIS A 102 -12.02 -0.01 0.87
N LEU A 103 -11.18 0.92 1.30
CA LEU A 103 -11.03 1.35 2.67
C LEU A 103 -11.79 2.68 2.80
N ALA A 104 -13.10 2.57 2.99
CA ALA A 104 -14.01 3.67 3.20
C ALA A 104 -14.89 3.34 4.41
N GLY A 105 -14.74 4.09 5.50
CA GLY A 105 -15.47 3.88 6.74
C GLY A 105 -15.47 5.14 7.60
N GLU A 106 -16.39 5.21 8.57
CA GLU A 106 -16.44 6.34 9.50
C GLU A 106 -15.09 6.50 10.22
N GLY A 107 -14.50 7.68 10.08
CA GLY A 107 -13.20 8.01 10.68
C GLY A 107 -11.98 7.80 9.79
N GLY A 108 -12.17 7.31 8.56
CA GLY A 108 -11.11 7.11 7.57
C GLY A 108 -10.09 6.03 7.94
N LEU A 109 -9.02 5.98 7.15
CA LEU A 109 -7.84 5.18 7.41
C LEU A 109 -6.83 6.03 8.19
N LYS A 110 -6.31 5.50 9.29
CA LYS A 110 -5.25 6.13 10.09
C LYS A 110 -4.05 5.22 10.16
N ALA A 111 -2.88 5.74 9.83
CA ALA A 111 -1.63 5.01 9.86
C ALA A 111 -0.57 5.77 10.67
N GLN A 112 0.24 5.05 11.43
CA GLN A 112 1.39 5.57 12.16
C GLN A 112 2.67 5.09 11.48
N ASN A 113 3.58 6.01 11.20
CA ASN A 113 4.86 5.74 10.53
C ASN A 113 4.64 4.94 9.23
N LEU A 114 3.75 5.45 8.38
CA LEU A 114 3.39 4.83 7.12
C LEU A 114 4.54 4.99 6.11
N VAL A 115 5.06 3.87 5.64
CA VAL A 115 6.06 3.80 4.57
C VAL A 115 5.39 3.20 3.33
N ILE A 116 5.43 3.94 2.23
CA ILE A 116 4.92 3.53 0.93
C ILE A 116 6.11 3.44 -0.02
N ASP A 117 6.37 2.24 -0.53
CA ASP A 117 7.28 2.04 -1.65
C ASP A 117 6.47 2.13 -2.94
N ALA A 118 6.82 3.06 -3.83
CA ALA A 118 6.08 3.31 -5.06
C ALA A 118 6.99 3.37 -6.29
N THR A 119 6.51 2.94 -7.46
CA THR A 119 7.17 3.21 -8.75
C THR A 119 6.78 4.55 -9.32
N ASP A 120 5.52 4.95 -9.11
CA ASP A 120 4.97 6.22 -9.58
C ASP A 120 4.04 6.80 -8.52
N ILE A 121 4.04 8.13 -8.43
CA ILE A 121 3.18 8.91 -7.54
C ILE A 121 2.69 10.09 -8.36
N SER A 122 1.39 10.18 -8.56
CA SER A 122 0.78 11.24 -9.35
C SER A 122 -0.41 11.86 -8.62
N GLY A 123 -0.56 13.19 -8.73
CA GLY A 123 -1.62 13.93 -8.06
C GLY A 123 -1.16 15.27 -7.52
N ALA A 124 -2.11 16.00 -6.92
CA ALA A 124 -1.82 17.28 -6.30
C ALA A 124 -1.27 17.05 -4.89
N LEU A 125 -0.09 17.60 -4.61
CA LEU A 125 0.57 17.49 -3.31
C LEU A 125 0.91 18.89 -2.80
N THR A 126 0.56 19.16 -1.55
CA THR A 126 1.01 20.34 -0.81
C THR A 126 1.91 19.89 0.32
N LEU A 127 3.16 20.37 0.33
CA LEU A 127 4.11 20.15 1.41
C LEU A 127 4.41 21.47 2.12
N ASP A 128 4.00 21.57 3.39
CA ASP A 128 4.32 22.74 4.21
C ASP A 128 5.76 22.66 4.70
N GLY A 129 6.52 23.75 4.51
CA GLY A 129 7.93 23.81 4.88
C GLY A 129 8.80 22.88 4.04
N ALA A 130 8.44 22.68 2.77
CA ALA A 130 9.17 21.82 1.85
C ALA A 130 10.66 22.18 1.78
N GLN A 131 11.53 21.19 1.97
CA GLN A 131 12.96 21.29 1.69
C GLN A 131 13.35 20.19 0.70
N ILE A 132 13.90 20.61 -0.44
CA ILE A 132 14.37 19.71 -1.49
C ILE A 132 15.88 19.59 -1.36
N GLY A 133 16.40 18.36 -1.40
CA GLY A 133 17.83 18.11 -1.21
C GLY A 133 18.24 18.02 0.26
N ALA A 134 17.28 17.80 1.16
CA ALA A 134 17.57 17.54 2.56
C ALA A 134 18.32 16.21 2.69
N GLY A 135 19.27 16.14 3.63
CA GLY A 135 19.87 14.85 3.99
C GLY A 135 18.82 13.92 4.61
N LEU A 136 18.98 12.62 4.38
CA LEU A 136 18.05 11.61 4.90
C LEU A 136 17.98 11.68 6.43
N THR A 137 16.76 11.65 6.98
CA THR A 137 16.58 11.64 8.44
C THR A 137 16.97 10.30 9.06
N SER A 138 16.84 9.21 8.29
CA SER A 138 17.17 7.84 8.71
C SER A 138 17.55 6.99 7.50
N PRO A 139 18.83 7.00 7.10
CA PRO A 139 19.32 6.19 5.99
C PRO A 139 19.21 4.70 6.31
N ASP A 140 18.83 3.91 5.31
CA ASP A 140 18.90 2.45 5.35
C ASP A 140 19.64 1.90 4.11
N GLU A 141 19.70 0.58 3.99
CA GLU A 141 20.37 -0.11 2.89
C GLU A 141 19.77 0.22 1.51
N ARG A 142 18.52 0.69 1.45
CA ARG A 142 17.81 0.99 0.19
C ARG A 142 17.95 2.45 -0.25
N THR A 143 18.32 3.36 0.65
CA THR A 143 18.36 4.81 0.37
C THR A 143 19.78 5.38 0.21
N ASN A 144 20.82 4.60 0.53
CA ASN A 144 22.23 5.02 0.60
C ASN A 144 22.51 6.16 1.61
N SER A 145 23.64 6.13 2.30
CA SER A 145 23.98 7.08 3.38
C SER A 145 24.26 8.53 2.93
N GLY A 146 24.34 8.78 1.62
CA GLY A 146 24.47 10.12 1.02
C GLY A 146 23.24 10.57 0.23
N GLY A 147 22.09 9.90 0.40
CA GLY A 147 20.86 10.21 -0.31
C GLY A 147 20.31 11.60 0.01
N ILE A 148 19.53 12.12 -0.93
CA ILE A 148 18.75 13.35 -0.75
C ILE A 148 17.27 13.00 -0.66
N ALA A 149 16.53 13.80 0.09
CA ALA A 149 15.09 13.68 0.21
C ALA A 149 14.37 15.00 -0.07
N VAL A 150 13.08 14.88 -0.36
CA VAL A 150 12.12 15.97 -0.22
C VAL A 150 11.43 15.79 1.12
N VAL A 151 11.60 16.74 2.05
CA VAL A 151 11.00 16.68 3.38
C VAL A 151 9.99 17.81 3.58
N GLY A 152 8.97 17.58 4.39
CA GLY A 152 8.00 18.59 4.79
C GLY A 152 7.36 18.27 6.15
N ASN A 153 6.84 19.31 6.80
CA ASN A 153 6.23 19.22 8.12
C ASN A 153 4.77 18.81 8.06
N VAL A 154 4.07 19.11 6.97
CA VAL A 154 2.70 18.64 6.73
C VAL A 154 2.62 18.28 5.27
N LEU A 155 2.04 17.12 4.98
CA LEU A 155 1.64 16.76 3.63
C LEU A 155 0.12 16.77 3.58
N ASP A 156 -0.42 17.42 2.56
CA ASP A 156 -1.85 17.43 2.25
C ASP A 156 -2.04 17.15 0.77
N SER A 157 -2.92 16.20 0.45
CA SER A 157 -3.26 15.85 -0.91
C SER A 157 -4.76 15.52 -0.99
N PRO A 158 -5.52 16.24 -1.84
CA PRO A 158 -6.94 15.95 -2.03
C PRO A 158 -7.14 14.60 -2.74
N THR A 159 -6.28 14.30 -3.71
CA THR A 159 -6.30 13.09 -4.53
C THR A 159 -4.87 12.71 -4.89
N LEU A 160 -4.48 11.48 -4.58
CA LEU A 160 -3.18 10.92 -4.89
C LEU A 160 -3.34 9.52 -5.47
N GLU A 161 -2.80 9.29 -6.65
CA GLU A 161 -2.67 7.97 -7.26
C GLU A 161 -1.23 7.49 -7.04
N VAL A 162 -1.09 6.25 -6.57
CA VAL A 162 0.20 5.65 -6.23
C VAL A 162 0.28 4.24 -6.79
N ASP A 163 1.31 3.99 -7.57
CA ASP A 163 1.67 2.64 -8.01
C ASP A 163 2.57 1.99 -6.95
N VAL A 164 1.95 1.18 -6.10
CA VAL A 164 2.54 0.65 -4.87
C VAL A 164 3.31 -0.65 -5.14
N LEU A 165 4.57 -0.67 -4.73
CA LEU A 165 5.41 -1.85 -4.59
C LEU A 165 5.33 -2.47 -3.19
N GLY A 166 5.07 -1.66 -2.17
CA GLY A 166 4.99 -2.12 -0.79
C GLY A 166 4.38 -1.06 0.12
N LEU A 167 3.72 -1.52 1.19
CA LEU A 167 3.12 -0.65 2.20
C LEU A 167 3.36 -1.23 3.59
N THR A 168 3.98 -0.44 4.46
CA THR A 168 4.29 -0.81 5.85
C THR A 168 3.84 0.31 6.78
N ALA A 169 3.29 -0.03 7.94
CA ALA A 169 2.99 0.94 8.98
C ALA A 169 3.12 0.27 10.35
N ASP A 170 3.52 1.01 11.38
CA ASP A 170 3.58 0.50 12.75
C ASP A 170 2.18 0.16 13.27
N LYS A 171 1.20 0.97 12.86
CA LYS A 171 -0.19 0.76 13.19
C LYS A 171 -1.06 1.26 12.05
N LEU A 172 -1.99 0.43 11.63
CA LEU A 172 -3.01 0.76 10.65
C LEU A 172 -4.40 0.52 11.25
N THR A 173 -5.24 1.55 11.26
CA THR A 173 -6.61 1.50 11.79
C THR A 173 -7.56 2.01 10.74
N THR A 174 -8.63 1.27 10.47
CA THR A 174 -9.66 1.65 9.51
C THR A 174 -11.05 1.45 10.09
N GLY A 175 -11.99 2.33 9.73
CA GLY A 175 -13.40 2.17 10.06
C GLY A 175 -14.08 1.02 9.31
N GLY A 176 -13.48 0.54 8.21
CA GLY A 176 -14.02 -0.56 7.42
C GLY A 176 -13.11 -0.96 6.25
N ILE A 177 -13.21 -2.22 5.85
CA ILE A 177 -12.58 -2.74 4.64
C ILE A 177 -13.64 -3.50 3.88
N ARG A 178 -13.79 -3.19 2.60
CA ARG A 178 -14.55 -4.01 1.66
C ARG A 178 -13.59 -4.53 0.58
N LEU A 179 -13.61 -5.83 0.37
CA LEU A 179 -12.87 -6.48 -0.70
C LEU A 179 -13.87 -7.06 -1.71
N GLU A 180 -13.68 -6.75 -2.97
CA GLU A 180 -14.53 -7.20 -4.07
C GLU A 180 -13.65 -7.81 -5.17
N ALA A 181 -14.09 -8.91 -5.77
CA ALA A 181 -13.47 -9.46 -6.97
C ALA A 181 -14.28 -9.02 -8.18
N GLN A 182 -13.68 -8.22 -9.06
CA GLN A 182 -14.30 -7.71 -10.27
C GLN A 182 -13.77 -8.48 -11.49
N ARG A 183 -14.62 -8.66 -12.50
CA ARG A 183 -14.24 -9.28 -13.77
C ARG A 183 -13.77 -8.21 -14.75
N GLY A 184 -12.64 -8.44 -15.40
CA GLY A 184 -11.96 -7.43 -16.22
C GLY A 184 -11.08 -6.50 -15.38
N PRO A 185 -10.57 -5.42 -15.99
CA PRO A 185 -9.74 -4.44 -15.29
C PRO A 185 -10.64 -3.74 -14.28
N GLY A 186 -10.42 -4.02 -12.99
CA GLY A 186 -11.19 -3.40 -11.92
C GLY A 186 -11.16 -1.87 -11.98
N SER A 187 -12.06 -1.20 -11.25
CA SER A 187 -12.07 0.26 -11.17
C SER A 187 -12.14 0.77 -9.74
N CYS A 188 -11.38 1.84 -9.52
CA CYS A 188 -11.63 2.90 -8.55
C CYS A 188 -12.21 4.08 -9.35
#